data_AF-A0A415IPE1-F1
#
_entry.id   AF-A0A415IPE1-F1
#
_cell.length_a   1.000
_cell.length_b   1.000
_cell.length_c   1.000
_cell.angle_alpha   90.00
_cell.angle_beta   90.00
_cell.angle_gamma   90.00
#
_symmetry.space_group_name_H-M   'P 1'
#
loop_
_entity.id
_entity.type
_entity.pdbx_description
1 polymer ?
#
loop_
_entity_poly.entity_id
_entity_poly.type
_entity_poly.pdbx_seq_one_letter_code
_entity_poly.pdbx_strand_id
1 'polypeptide(L)'
;MRRAIILFWHGLTGILTGIANWITVVLGMKDNSKYGKLLRRIVGSCFTLFVILCTVAATCSFFETLCNRYDITFADTPKEVYTQYLSRNATFCRDSYYEKGYVIDRNDNKTLKNIQWIAKPLGDDSLICYSDGKQRGYFNMFTGKVAIKPRYDHAWIFSDGLASVDDNGWIKFIDPTGKVIIDNHQPYIPGMEGYVFHNGFCVVHNERRDKVGLIDLTGKWILEPQYFSIQQYGTLLIVNNGIEETVMDTKLNTIIPYAKASYWIYDGIIFSTMQDHTMRQYDLQGNLIDDFYISHVEKITYPTNELRYGTTKNYDDNGKIISETEDNEPTNMQAIARCMCYQAEQGWYGLMSPDGQIITPPSYSTITAVGADLYLCESQNDYGVLLNGKGERVK
;
A
#
# COMPACT_ATOMS: atom_id res chain seq x y z
N MET A 1 -27.35 43.82 -40.37
CA MET A 1 -27.53 43.08 -39.09
C MET A 1 -28.59 43.70 -38.16
N ARG A 2 -28.53 45.00 -37.78
CA ARG A 2 -29.50 45.59 -36.81
C ARG A 2 -31.00 45.43 -37.18
N ARG A 3 -31.38 45.61 -38.45
CA ARG A 3 -32.78 45.42 -38.90
C ARG A 3 -33.27 43.96 -38.79
N ALA A 4 -32.37 42.99 -39.01
CA ALA A 4 -32.72 41.57 -38.92
C ALA A 4 -32.98 41.13 -37.46
N ILE A 5 -32.21 41.66 -36.51
CA ILE A 5 -32.41 41.40 -35.06
C ILE A 5 -33.75 41.97 -34.57
N ILE A 6 -34.11 43.18 -35.01
CA ILE A 6 -35.40 43.81 -34.65
C ILE A 6 -36.57 42.99 -35.21
N LEU A 7 -36.48 42.54 -36.47
CA LEU A 7 -37.50 41.69 -37.09
C LEU A 7 -37.59 40.31 -36.40
N PHE A 8 -36.46 39.75 -35.98
CA PHE A 8 -36.43 38.50 -35.19
C PHE A 8 -37.14 38.65 -33.85
N TRP A 9 -36.87 39.73 -33.09
CA TRP A 9 -37.56 39.99 -31.82
C TRP A 9 -39.06 40.26 -32.01
N HIS A 10 -39.46 40.98 -33.07
CA HIS A 10 -40.88 41.13 -33.40
C HIS A 10 -41.55 39.80 -33.77
N GLY A 11 -40.86 38.93 -34.52
CA GLY A 11 -41.34 37.58 -34.81
C GLY A 11 -41.45 36.71 -33.56
N LEU A 12 -40.42 36.72 -32.70
CA LEU A 12 -40.38 35.94 -31.46
C LEU A 12 -41.46 36.39 -30.46
N THR A 13 -41.64 37.69 -30.26
CA THR A 13 -42.71 38.23 -29.42
C THR A 13 -44.10 37.89 -29.95
N GLY A 14 -44.29 37.89 -31.28
CA GLY A 14 -45.52 37.42 -31.93
C GLY A 14 -45.78 35.92 -31.70
N ILE A 15 -44.76 35.08 -31.81
CA ILE A 15 -44.85 33.65 -31.52
C ILE A 15 -45.18 33.41 -30.04
N LEU A 16 -44.47 34.09 -29.13
CA LEU A 16 -44.70 33.98 -27.68
C LEU A 16 -46.11 34.44 -27.27
N THR A 17 -46.62 35.52 -27.86
CA THR A 17 -48.00 35.97 -27.62
C THR A 17 -49.03 35.01 -28.21
N GLY A 18 -48.73 34.40 -29.37
CA GLY A 18 -49.55 33.32 -29.95
C GLY A 18 -49.62 32.10 -29.03
N ILE A 19 -48.48 31.64 -28.52
CA ILE A 19 -48.37 30.51 -27.58
C ILE A 19 -49.11 30.84 -26.27
N ALA A 20 -48.89 32.04 -25.70
CA ALA A 20 -49.59 32.47 -24.50
C ALA A 20 -51.11 32.49 -24.70
N ASN A 21 -51.59 33.02 -25.82
CA ASN A 21 -53.02 33.00 -26.14
C ASN A 21 -53.55 31.57 -26.30
N TRP A 22 -52.82 30.70 -27.00
CA TRP A 22 -53.18 29.29 -27.15
C TRP A 22 -53.29 28.59 -25.79
N ILE A 23 -52.31 28.80 -24.90
CA ILE A 23 -52.31 28.29 -23.52
C ILE A 23 -53.53 28.80 -22.74
N THR A 24 -53.87 30.09 -22.83
CA THR A 24 -55.05 30.63 -22.13
C THR A 24 -56.37 30.05 -22.63
N VAL A 25 -56.43 29.62 -23.90
CA VAL A 25 -57.60 28.94 -24.47
C VAL A 25 -57.65 27.48 -24.02
N VAL A 26 -56.54 26.74 -24.14
CA VAL A 26 -56.43 25.32 -23.74
C VAL A 26 -56.69 25.13 -22.25
N LEU A 27 -56.20 26.04 -21.41
CA LEU A 27 -56.44 26.02 -19.96
C LEU A 27 -57.84 26.55 -19.57
N GLY A 28 -58.70 26.84 -20.55
CA GLY A 28 -60.07 27.30 -20.33
C GLY A 28 -60.15 28.63 -19.60
N MET A 29 -59.10 29.46 -19.64
CA MET A 29 -59.05 30.73 -18.87
C MET A 29 -60.05 31.76 -19.40
N LYS A 30 -60.37 31.71 -20.70
CA LYS A 30 -61.37 32.57 -21.35
C LYS A 30 -62.77 31.94 -21.45
N ASP A 31 -62.94 30.69 -21.01
CA ASP A 31 -64.24 29.98 -21.08
C ASP A 31 -65.03 30.15 -19.76
N ASN A 32 -66.23 30.76 -19.85
CA ASN A 32 -67.12 30.97 -18.70
C ASN A 32 -68.11 29.83 -18.45
N SER A 33 -68.03 28.73 -19.21
CA SER A 33 -68.81 27.51 -18.99
C SER A 33 -68.51 26.87 -17.62
N LYS A 34 -69.37 25.94 -17.19
CA LYS A 34 -69.12 25.13 -16.00
C LYS A 34 -67.81 24.32 -16.13
N TYR A 35 -67.47 23.88 -17.34
CA TYR A 35 -66.25 23.14 -17.65
C TYR A 35 -65.00 24.04 -17.53
N GLY A 36 -65.01 25.24 -18.14
CA GLY A 36 -63.91 26.20 -18.02
C GLY A 36 -63.61 26.62 -16.59
N LYS A 37 -64.66 26.80 -15.76
CA LYS A 37 -64.51 27.05 -14.31
C LYS A 37 -63.88 25.89 -13.55
N LEU A 38 -64.24 24.64 -13.88
CA LEU A 38 -63.65 23.45 -13.26
C LEU A 38 -62.18 23.26 -13.67
N LEU A 39 -61.87 23.42 -14.96
CA LEU A 39 -60.52 23.28 -15.48
C LEU A 39 -59.56 24.30 -14.85
N ARG A 40 -59.98 25.56 -14.71
CA ARG A 40 -59.19 26.59 -14.00
C ARG A 40 -58.89 26.21 -12.55
N ARG A 41 -59.85 25.61 -11.84
CA ARG A 41 -59.65 25.17 -10.45
C ARG A 41 -58.63 24.03 -10.35
N ILE A 42 -58.70 23.06 -11.27
CA ILE A 42 -57.76 21.92 -11.29
C ILE A 42 -56.35 22.42 -11.60
N VAL A 43 -56.19 23.19 -12.67
CA VAL A 43 -54.88 23.72 -13.10
C VAL A 43 -54.28 24.62 -12.01
N GLY A 44 -55.08 25.50 -11.41
CA GLY A 44 -54.63 26.35 -10.30
C GLY A 44 -54.21 25.54 -9.07
N SER A 45 -54.93 24.48 -8.74
CA SER A 45 -54.59 23.60 -7.61
C SER A 45 -53.30 22.82 -7.86
N CYS A 46 -53.13 22.26 -9.07
CA CYS A 46 -51.90 21.56 -9.45
C CYS A 46 -50.69 22.52 -9.46
N PHE A 47 -50.87 23.74 -9.97
CA PHE A 47 -49.80 24.75 -9.95
C PHE A 47 -49.44 25.16 -8.53
N THR A 48 -50.43 25.31 -7.65
CA THR A 48 -50.19 25.61 -6.22
C THR A 48 -49.42 24.49 -5.55
N LEU A 49 -49.80 23.23 -5.79
CA LEU A 49 -49.09 22.06 -5.25
C LEU A 49 -47.64 22.00 -5.76
N PHE A 50 -47.43 22.27 -7.05
CA PHE A 50 -46.10 22.31 -7.64
C PHE A 50 -45.22 23.40 -7.02
N VAL A 51 -45.77 24.61 -6.85
CA VAL A 51 -45.05 25.71 -6.16
C VAL A 51 -44.69 25.30 -4.74
N ILE A 52 -45.61 24.70 -3.98
CA ILE A 52 -45.33 24.21 -2.62
C ILE A 52 -44.18 23.20 -2.63
N LEU A 53 -44.19 22.21 -3.53
CA LEU A 53 -43.12 21.22 -3.65
C LEU A 53 -41.76 21.87 -3.96
N CYS A 54 -41.72 22.82 -4.91
CA CYS A 54 -40.51 23.57 -5.21
C CYS A 54 -40.03 24.41 -4.01
N THR A 55 -40.97 24.99 -3.26
CA THR A 55 -40.64 25.79 -2.07
C THR A 55 -40.06 24.91 -0.96
N VAL A 56 -40.65 23.73 -0.73
CA VAL A 56 -40.14 22.74 0.24
C VAL A 56 -38.74 22.28 -0.18
N ALA A 57 -38.55 21.91 -1.46
CA ALA A 57 -37.26 21.48 -1.97
C ALA A 57 -36.17 22.56 -1.84
N ALA A 58 -36.51 23.81 -2.19
CA ALA A 58 -35.61 24.95 -2.02
C ALA A 58 -35.28 25.21 -0.54
N THR A 59 -36.25 25.04 0.36
CA THR A 59 -36.05 25.20 1.81
C THR A 59 -35.16 24.09 2.36
N CYS A 60 -35.37 22.83 1.96
CA CYS A 60 -34.50 21.71 2.34
C CYS A 60 -33.06 21.92 1.85
N SER A 61 -32.88 22.30 0.58
CA SER A 61 -31.54 22.57 0.01
C SER A 61 -30.85 23.74 0.70
N PHE A 62 -31.60 24.81 1.01
CA PHE A 62 -31.06 25.93 1.78
C PHE A 62 -30.65 25.51 3.20
N PHE A 63 -31.47 24.69 3.86
CA PHE A 63 -31.17 24.19 5.21
C PHE A 63 -29.95 23.27 5.22
N GLU A 64 -29.82 22.37 4.25
CA GLU A 64 -28.64 21.51 4.07
C GLU A 64 -27.37 22.35 3.83
N THR A 65 -27.47 23.38 2.99
CA THR A 65 -26.36 24.33 2.74
C THR A 65 -25.98 25.09 4.01
N LEU A 66 -26.96 25.47 4.84
CA LEU A 66 -26.74 26.15 6.11
C LEU A 66 -26.07 25.23 7.13
N CYS A 67 -26.55 23.98 7.25
CA CYS A 67 -25.95 22.98 8.14
C CYS A 67 -24.49 22.71 7.75
N ASN A 68 -24.21 22.53 6.46
CA ASN A 68 -22.84 22.34 5.96
C ASN A 68 -21.95 23.57 6.17
N ARG A 69 -22.51 24.79 6.05
CA ARG A 69 -21.74 26.03 6.24
C ARG A 69 -21.38 26.31 7.70
N TYR A 70 -22.22 25.87 8.64
CA TYR A 70 -22.05 26.11 10.08
C TYR A 70 -21.66 24.85 10.86
N ASP A 71 -21.36 23.75 10.17
CA ASP A 71 -20.95 22.46 10.74
C ASP A 71 -21.94 21.91 11.78
N ILE A 72 -23.23 22.19 11.57
CA ILE A 72 -24.32 21.77 12.47
C ILE A 72 -24.76 20.38 12.03
N THR A 73 -24.18 19.35 12.62
CA THR A 73 -24.55 17.95 12.42
C THR A 73 -25.63 17.54 13.42
N PHE A 74 -26.81 17.14 12.92
CA PHE A 74 -27.92 16.60 13.73
C PHE A 74 -27.95 15.06 13.76
N ALA A 75 -26.87 14.41 13.35
CA ALA A 75 -26.71 12.96 13.48
C ALA A 75 -25.86 12.67 14.73
N ASP A 76 -26.49 12.14 15.77
CA ASP A 76 -25.85 11.41 16.87
C ASP A 76 -25.23 10.09 16.36
N THR A 77 -24.39 10.17 15.33
CA THR A 77 -23.44 9.10 15.07
C THR A 77 -22.35 9.24 16.13
N PRO A 78 -22.16 8.28 17.06
CA PRO A 78 -21.09 8.37 18.04
C PRO A 78 -19.79 8.58 17.28
N LYS A 79 -19.06 9.65 17.59
CA LYS A 79 -17.72 9.88 17.04
C LYS A 79 -16.93 8.58 17.26
N GLU A 80 -16.49 7.95 16.17
CA GLU A 80 -15.69 6.73 16.26
C GLU A 80 -14.35 7.09 16.90
N VAL A 81 -14.26 6.92 18.23
CA VAL A 81 -13.02 7.10 18.95
C VAL A 81 -12.13 5.90 18.63
N TYR A 82 -11.05 6.16 17.93
CA TYR A 82 -9.99 5.19 17.71
C TYR A 82 -9.36 4.87 19.06
N THR A 83 -9.48 3.61 19.48
CA THR A 83 -8.88 3.13 20.72
C THR A 83 -7.81 2.09 20.41
N GLN A 84 -6.69 2.19 21.12
CA GLN A 84 -5.65 1.18 21.12
C GLN A 84 -5.45 0.68 22.54
N TYR A 85 -5.66 -0.62 22.72
CA TYR A 85 -5.47 -1.28 24.00
C TYR A 85 -3.98 -1.31 24.39
N LEU A 86 -3.67 -0.75 25.56
CA LEU A 86 -2.31 -0.74 26.11
C LEU A 86 -2.18 -1.82 27.17
N SER A 87 -3.07 -1.78 28.16
CA SER A 87 -3.17 -2.78 29.21
C SER A 87 -4.55 -2.76 29.83
N ARG A 88 -4.79 -3.68 30.78
CA ARG A 88 -5.99 -3.68 31.63
C ARG A 88 -6.21 -2.36 32.39
N ASN A 89 -5.19 -1.52 32.49
CA ASN A 89 -5.18 -0.31 33.29
C ASN A 89 -5.18 0.98 32.47
N ALA A 90 -4.88 0.91 31.17
CA ALA A 90 -4.72 2.09 30.34
C ALA A 90 -5.09 1.80 28.88
N THR A 91 -5.75 2.77 28.26
CA THR A 91 -6.14 2.73 26.86
C THR A 91 -5.73 4.03 26.19
N PHE A 92 -5.12 3.95 25.01
CA PHE A 92 -4.88 5.11 24.18
C PHE A 92 -6.13 5.38 23.33
N CYS A 93 -6.58 6.63 23.32
CA CYS A 93 -7.77 7.08 22.63
C CYS A 93 -7.43 8.26 21.71
N ARG A 94 -8.10 8.34 20.56
CA ARG A 94 -8.03 9.48 19.65
C ARG A 94 -9.36 9.62 18.90
N ASP A 95 -9.84 10.85 18.79
CA ASP A 95 -11.17 11.11 18.22
C ASP A 95 -11.18 11.03 16.68
N SER A 96 -10.04 11.28 16.01
CA SER A 96 -9.85 11.06 14.56
C SER A 96 -8.37 10.91 14.24
N TYR A 97 -7.98 10.33 13.10
CA TYR A 97 -6.57 10.11 12.74
C TYR A 97 -5.69 11.37 12.86
N TYR A 98 -6.26 12.53 12.51
CA TYR A 98 -5.57 13.83 12.50
C TYR A 98 -5.56 14.55 13.86
N GLU A 99 -6.35 14.08 14.82
CA GLU A 99 -6.44 14.70 16.14
C GLU A 99 -5.38 14.18 17.10
N LYS A 100 -5.10 14.99 18.13
CA LYS A 100 -4.18 14.56 19.19
C LYS A 100 -4.89 13.56 20.11
N GLY A 101 -4.23 12.44 20.35
CA GLY A 101 -4.71 11.41 21.26
C GLY A 101 -4.47 11.75 22.73
N TYR A 102 -5.04 10.91 23.58
CA TYR A 102 -4.90 10.93 25.04
C TYR A 102 -4.90 9.50 25.58
N VAL A 103 -4.38 9.32 26.80
CA VAL A 103 -4.44 8.04 27.52
C VAL A 103 -5.47 8.18 28.63
N ILE A 104 -6.37 7.21 28.73
CA ILE A 104 -7.30 7.06 29.85
C ILE A 104 -6.83 5.94 30.77
N ASP A 105 -7.04 6.11 32.08
CA ASP A 105 -6.86 5.04 33.07
C ASP A 105 -8.15 4.19 33.22
N ARG A 106 -8.15 3.23 34.15
CA ARG A 106 -9.32 2.39 34.47
C ARG A 106 -10.56 3.14 34.92
N ASN A 107 -10.38 4.35 35.44
CA ASN A 107 -11.44 5.17 35.99
C ASN A 107 -11.87 6.24 34.98
N ASP A 108 -11.55 6.06 33.69
CA ASP A 108 -11.79 6.98 32.59
C ASP A 108 -11.12 8.36 32.76
N ASN A 109 -10.12 8.49 33.64
CA ASN A 109 -9.39 9.74 33.79
C ASN A 109 -8.35 9.88 32.67
N LYS A 110 -8.37 11.03 31.99
CA LYS A 110 -7.33 11.39 31.00
C LYS A 110 -6.01 11.69 31.72
N THR A 111 -5.10 10.71 31.73
CA THR A 111 -3.78 10.78 32.41
C THR A 111 -2.72 11.49 31.58
N LEU A 112 -2.77 11.35 30.26
CA LEU A 112 -1.87 11.99 29.31
C LEU A 112 -2.67 12.55 28.13
N LYS A 113 -2.33 13.74 27.66
CA LYS A 113 -3.05 14.46 26.59
C LYS A 113 -2.07 14.95 25.53
N ASN A 114 -2.60 15.39 24.39
CA ASN A 114 -1.85 16.01 23.30
C ASN A 114 -0.83 15.09 22.61
N ILE A 115 -1.16 13.80 22.45
CA ILE A 115 -0.27 12.78 21.89
C ILE A 115 -0.45 12.67 20.36
N GLN A 116 0.59 12.97 19.59
CA GLN A 116 0.59 12.91 18.13
C GLN A 116 0.67 11.48 17.59
N TRP A 117 1.32 10.56 18.30
CA TRP A 117 1.35 9.13 18.01
C TRP A 117 2.00 8.37 19.17
N ILE A 118 1.80 7.06 19.21
CA ILE A 118 2.45 6.14 20.15
C ILE A 118 3.06 4.95 19.40
N ALA A 119 4.10 4.35 19.97
CA ALA A 119 4.74 3.13 19.48
C ALA A 119 4.96 2.18 20.68
N LYS A 120 4.38 0.98 20.59
CA LYS A 120 4.45 -0.03 21.65
C LYS A 120 5.86 -0.63 21.73
N PRO A 121 6.32 -0.99 22.93
CA PRO A 121 7.58 -1.71 23.10
C PRO A 121 7.54 -3.10 22.45
N LEU A 122 8.72 -3.67 22.22
CA LEU A 122 8.88 -5.06 21.82
C LEU A 122 9.04 -5.96 23.06
N GLY A 123 8.53 -7.20 22.99
CA GLY A 123 8.64 -8.17 24.08
C GLY A 123 7.88 -7.76 25.34
N ASP A 124 8.50 -7.97 26.50
CA ASP A 124 7.90 -7.76 27.84
C ASP A 124 8.11 -6.35 28.40
N ASP A 125 8.68 -5.43 27.61
CA ASP A 125 8.92 -4.06 28.03
C ASP A 125 7.61 -3.29 28.27
N SER A 126 7.65 -2.34 29.20
CA SER A 126 6.43 -1.68 29.72
C SER A 126 6.26 -0.22 29.27
N LEU A 127 7.28 0.37 28.65
CA LEU A 127 7.28 1.78 28.29
C LEU A 127 6.94 1.98 26.83
N ILE A 128 5.91 2.79 26.59
CA ILE A 128 5.47 3.19 25.26
C ILE A 128 6.18 4.48 24.89
N CYS A 129 6.83 4.49 23.72
CA CYS A 129 7.33 5.72 23.11
C CYS A 129 6.14 6.54 22.61
N TYR A 130 6.10 7.83 22.90
CA TYR A 130 5.06 8.73 22.41
C TYR A 130 5.65 10.07 21.97
N SER A 131 4.97 10.72 21.03
CA SER A 131 5.29 12.08 20.59
C SER A 131 4.20 13.06 20.97
N ASP A 132 4.57 14.29 21.34
CA ASP A 132 3.66 15.43 21.52
C ASP A 132 3.50 16.29 20.25
N GLY A 133 4.17 15.87 19.16
CA GLY A 133 4.28 16.58 17.89
C GLY A 133 5.54 17.43 17.73
N LYS A 134 6.35 17.59 18.78
CA LYS A 134 7.66 18.27 18.74
C LYS A 134 8.77 17.34 19.19
N GLN A 135 8.59 16.71 20.35
CA GLN A 135 9.56 15.84 20.97
C GLN A 135 8.92 14.53 21.36
N ARG A 136 9.76 13.59 21.74
CA ARG A 136 9.38 12.23 22.13
C ARG A 136 9.80 11.94 23.57
N GLY A 137 8.97 11.15 24.23
CA GLY A 137 9.17 10.68 25.60
C GLY A 137 8.55 9.30 25.78
N TYR A 138 8.42 8.88 27.04
CA TYR A 138 7.95 7.55 27.37
C TYR A 138 6.94 7.58 28.53
N PHE A 139 5.91 6.75 28.44
CA PHE A 139 4.96 6.53 29.52
C PHE A 139 4.74 5.04 29.77
N ASN A 140 4.43 4.69 31.00
CA ASN A 140 4.25 3.30 31.40
C ASN A 140 2.84 2.81 31.02
N MET A 141 2.77 1.74 30.23
CA MET A 141 1.51 1.25 29.66
C MET A 141 0.57 0.61 30.68
N PHE A 142 1.07 0.23 31.87
CA PHE A 142 0.28 -0.33 32.95
C PHE A 142 -0.29 0.72 33.90
N THR A 143 0.20 1.96 33.86
CA THR A 143 -0.25 3.02 34.76
C THR A 143 -0.78 4.26 34.03
N GLY A 144 -0.48 4.40 32.73
CA GLY A 144 -0.76 5.60 31.96
C GLY A 144 0.08 6.82 32.37
N LYS A 145 1.04 6.65 33.29
CA LYS A 145 1.86 7.74 33.83
C LYS A 145 3.12 7.93 33.00
N VAL A 146 3.48 9.19 32.79
CA VAL A 146 4.74 9.58 32.14
C VAL A 146 5.91 9.11 32.99
N ALA A 147 6.80 8.32 32.38
CA ALA A 147 8.05 7.89 32.97
C ALA A 147 9.17 8.88 32.60
N ILE A 148 9.23 9.26 31.33
CA ILE A 148 10.22 10.18 30.77
C ILE A 148 9.47 11.23 29.97
N LYS A 149 9.59 12.50 30.37
CA LYS A 149 8.93 13.61 29.66
C LYS A 149 9.49 13.77 28.25
N PRO A 150 8.71 14.31 27.29
CA PRO A 150 9.20 14.56 25.96
C PRO A 150 10.40 15.51 26.02
N ARG A 151 11.53 15.06 25.45
CA ARG A 151 12.77 15.84 25.39
C ARG A 151 13.68 15.48 24.22
N TYR A 152 13.43 14.34 23.57
CA TYR A 152 14.25 13.84 22.48
C TYR A 152 13.62 14.19 21.13
N ASP A 153 14.46 14.52 20.15
CA ASP A 153 14.00 14.78 18.79
C ASP A 153 13.54 13.47 18.12
N HIS A 154 14.36 12.42 18.30
CA HIS A 154 14.04 11.05 17.93
C HIS A 154 14.19 10.11 19.13
N ALA A 155 13.36 9.08 19.16
CA ALA A 155 13.29 8.08 20.20
C ALA A 155 12.63 6.86 19.58
N TRP A 156 13.17 5.68 19.89
CA TRP A 156 12.68 4.40 19.42
C TRP A 156 11.99 3.64 20.55
N ILE A 157 11.40 2.49 20.22
CA ILE A 157 10.70 1.67 21.20
C ILE A 157 11.68 1.05 22.20
N PHE A 158 11.20 0.77 23.42
CA PHE A 158 11.91 -0.10 24.34
C PHE A 158 11.92 -1.54 23.81
N SER A 159 13.07 -2.19 23.90
CA SER A 159 13.28 -3.60 23.63
C SER A 159 14.50 -4.09 24.41
N ASP A 160 14.44 -5.33 24.89
CA ASP A 160 15.46 -5.93 25.77
C ASP A 160 15.87 -5.00 26.93
N GLY A 161 14.91 -4.22 27.45
CA GLY A 161 15.10 -3.31 28.59
C GLY A 161 15.77 -1.97 28.27
N LEU A 162 16.15 -1.70 27.02
CA LEU A 162 16.76 -0.44 26.59
C LEU A 162 15.95 0.21 25.46
N ALA A 163 16.04 1.53 25.36
CA ALA A 163 15.57 2.27 24.18
C ALA A 163 16.65 3.20 23.68
N SER A 164 16.80 3.32 22.37
CA SER A 164 17.64 4.36 21.79
C SER A 164 16.92 5.70 21.72
N VAL A 165 17.69 6.76 21.83
CA VAL A 165 17.23 8.14 21.74
C VAL A 165 18.27 8.97 20.99
N ASP A 166 17.79 9.90 20.18
CA ASP A 166 18.60 10.98 19.60
C ASP A 166 18.61 12.15 20.58
N ASP A 167 19.76 12.35 21.20
CA ASP A 167 20.03 13.43 22.14
C ASP A 167 21.06 14.39 21.53
N ASN A 168 20.56 15.39 20.82
CA ASN A 168 21.34 16.41 20.11
C ASN A 168 22.24 15.86 18.97
N GLY A 169 21.71 14.96 18.14
CA GLY A 169 22.40 14.41 16.97
C GLY A 169 23.24 13.17 17.29
N TRP A 170 23.20 12.68 18.53
CA TRP A 170 23.92 11.51 19.00
C TRP A 170 22.94 10.47 19.53
N ILE A 171 23.12 9.24 19.07
CA ILE A 171 22.36 8.08 19.53
C ILE A 171 22.92 7.61 20.86
N LYS A 172 22.04 7.57 21.86
CA LYS A 172 22.29 7.02 23.19
C LYS A 172 21.26 5.96 23.49
N PHE A 173 21.59 5.02 24.36
CA PHE A 173 20.64 4.02 24.85
C PHE A 173 20.35 4.26 26.32
N ILE A 174 19.07 4.29 26.66
CA ILE A 174 18.57 4.61 28.00
C ILE A 174 17.81 3.44 28.60
N ASP A 175 17.87 3.34 29.93
CA ASP A 175 17.01 2.44 30.70
C ASP A 175 15.60 3.04 30.92
N PRO A 176 14.66 2.29 31.52
CA PRO A 176 13.30 2.77 31.77
C PRO A 176 13.21 3.97 32.74
N THR A 177 14.27 4.29 33.48
CA THR A 177 14.35 5.49 34.33
C THR A 177 14.80 6.73 33.55
N GLY A 178 15.27 6.55 32.30
CA GLY A 178 15.85 7.59 31.47
C GLY A 178 17.34 7.83 31.72
N LYS A 179 18.01 6.92 32.43
CA LYS A 179 19.46 6.94 32.62
C LYS A 179 20.14 6.40 31.37
N VAL A 180 21.17 7.08 30.90
CA VAL A 180 22.00 6.63 29.79
C VAL A 180 22.85 5.45 30.23
N ILE A 181 22.75 4.34 29.49
CA ILE A 181 23.51 3.11 29.68
C ILE A 181 24.63 3.00 28.64
N ILE A 182 24.35 3.38 27.39
CA ILE A 182 25.33 3.34 26.29
C ILE A 182 25.42 4.72 25.65
N ASP A 183 26.64 5.25 25.55
CA ASP A 183 26.98 6.52 24.90
C ASP A 183 28.28 6.35 24.10
N ASN A 184 28.19 5.66 22.98
CA ASN A 184 29.33 5.37 22.12
C ASN A 184 29.61 6.50 21.11
N HIS A 185 29.08 7.71 21.35
CA HIS A 185 29.18 8.85 20.42
C HIS A 185 28.74 8.47 19.00
N GLN A 186 27.63 7.74 18.91
CA GLN A 186 27.14 7.28 17.62
C GLN A 186 26.35 8.41 16.94
N PRO A 187 26.75 8.90 15.75
CA PRO A 187 26.00 9.95 15.09
C PRO A 187 24.60 9.49 14.67
N TYR A 188 23.59 10.35 14.74
CA TYR A 188 22.29 10.07 14.15
C TYR A 188 22.35 10.17 12.61
N ILE A 189 21.75 9.18 11.93
CA ILE A 189 21.52 9.20 10.48
C ILE A 189 20.01 9.39 10.23
N PRO A 190 19.59 10.52 9.64
CA PRO A 190 18.22 10.72 9.22
C PRO A 190 17.75 9.63 8.24
N GLY A 191 16.58 9.05 8.49
CA GLY A 191 15.97 8.04 7.61
C GLY A 191 16.48 6.61 7.80
N MET A 192 17.48 6.38 8.66
CA MET A 192 17.83 5.01 9.08
C MET A 192 16.79 4.48 10.05
N GLU A 193 16.18 3.34 9.70
CA GLU A 193 15.24 2.66 10.58
C GLU A 193 15.98 1.86 11.66
N GLY A 194 15.65 2.17 12.93
CA GLY A 194 15.77 1.25 14.07
C GLY A 194 17.15 1.07 14.72
N TYR A 195 17.47 1.89 15.73
CA TYR A 195 18.45 1.53 16.77
C TYR A 195 17.73 0.74 17.87
N VAL A 196 17.25 -0.45 17.57
CA VAL A 196 16.42 -1.26 18.50
C VAL A 196 17.11 -2.57 18.78
N PHE A 197 17.19 -2.92 20.07
CA PHE A 197 17.74 -4.20 20.49
C PHE A 197 16.80 -5.35 20.10
N HIS A 198 17.36 -6.44 19.60
CA HIS A 198 16.65 -7.67 19.34
C HIS A 198 17.53 -8.84 19.76
N ASN A 199 17.04 -9.66 20.68
CA ASN A 199 17.79 -10.80 21.24
C ASN A 199 19.13 -10.38 21.86
N GLY A 200 19.18 -9.22 22.50
CA GLY A 200 20.36 -8.69 23.20
C GLY A 200 21.38 -7.97 22.31
N PHE A 201 21.11 -7.81 21.01
CA PHE A 201 22.00 -7.10 20.08
C PHE A 201 21.32 -5.91 19.42
N CYS A 202 22.08 -4.87 19.10
CA CYS A 202 21.64 -3.77 18.25
C CYS A 202 22.63 -3.59 17.10
N VAL A 203 22.10 -3.45 15.88
CA VAL A 203 22.90 -3.06 14.72
C VAL A 203 23.20 -1.57 14.81
N VAL A 204 24.47 -1.22 14.72
CA VAL A 204 24.93 0.18 14.82
C VAL A 204 26.01 0.43 13.76
N HIS A 205 25.99 1.62 13.17
CA HIS A 205 26.95 1.99 12.12
C HIS A 205 28.30 2.45 12.71
N ASN A 206 29.35 2.54 11.91
CA ASN A 206 30.59 3.21 12.30
C ASN A 206 30.43 4.74 12.22
N GLU A 207 31.41 5.52 12.69
CA GLU A 207 31.38 6.99 12.62
C GLU A 207 31.23 7.54 11.19
N ARG A 208 31.76 6.82 10.19
CA ARG A 208 31.70 7.18 8.77
C ARG A 208 30.34 6.89 8.12
N ARG A 209 29.44 6.19 8.81
CA ARG A 209 28.08 5.86 8.35
C ARG A 209 28.04 4.98 7.10
N ASP A 210 29.11 4.23 6.80
CA ASP A 210 29.24 3.38 5.61
C ASP A 210 29.33 1.89 5.93
N LYS A 211 29.55 1.53 7.19
CA LYS A 211 29.62 0.15 7.68
C LYS A 211 28.83 -0.01 8.96
N VAL A 212 28.39 -1.24 9.23
CA VAL A 212 27.63 -1.61 10.42
C VAL A 212 28.26 -2.77 11.16
N GLY A 213 28.01 -2.82 12.47
CA GLY A 213 28.41 -3.86 13.40
C GLY A 213 27.30 -4.16 14.38
N LEU A 214 27.57 -5.04 15.35
CA LEU A 214 26.64 -5.41 16.42
C LEU A 214 27.23 -5.02 17.76
N ILE A 215 26.44 -4.33 18.58
CA ILE A 215 26.74 -4.11 20.00
C ILE A 215 25.82 -4.93 20.88
N ASP A 216 26.30 -5.31 22.07
CA ASP A 216 25.48 -5.89 23.13
C ASP A 216 24.77 -4.81 23.99
N LEU A 217 23.97 -5.25 24.97
CA LEU A 217 23.28 -4.38 25.93
C LEU A 217 24.21 -3.54 26.83
N THR A 218 25.52 -3.81 26.83
CA THR A 218 26.52 -2.99 27.53
C THR A 218 27.17 -1.95 26.61
N GLY A 219 26.89 -2.01 25.30
CA GLY A 219 27.49 -1.17 24.29
C GLY A 219 28.82 -1.70 23.76
N LYS A 220 29.21 -2.92 24.12
CA LYS A 220 30.44 -3.55 23.63
C LYS A 220 30.21 -4.14 22.24
N TRP A 221 31.17 -3.96 21.34
CA TRP A 221 31.16 -4.62 20.05
C TRP A 221 31.26 -6.13 20.19
N ILE A 222 30.25 -6.79 19.63
CA ILE A 222 30.18 -8.23 19.39
C ILE A 222 30.65 -8.53 17.98
N LEU A 223 30.26 -7.69 17.02
CA LEU A 223 30.84 -7.60 15.69
C LEU A 223 31.28 -6.16 15.44
N GLU A 224 32.57 -5.95 15.19
CA GLU A 224 33.11 -4.64 14.81
C GLU A 224 32.44 -4.12 13.53
N PRO A 225 32.28 -2.79 13.36
CA PRO A 225 31.52 -2.23 12.26
C PRO A 225 32.30 -2.20 10.95
N GLN A 226 32.48 -3.39 10.34
CA GLN A 226 33.18 -3.62 9.08
C GLN A 226 32.28 -4.18 7.96
N TYR A 227 31.00 -4.44 8.28
CA TYR A 227 30.05 -5.08 7.37
C TYR A 227 29.26 -4.04 6.58
N PHE A 228 28.89 -4.39 5.36
CA PHE A 228 28.03 -3.53 4.53
C PHE A 228 26.60 -3.49 5.09
N SER A 229 26.06 -4.64 5.49
CA SER A 229 24.78 -4.73 6.18
C SER A 229 24.75 -5.93 7.13
N ILE A 230 23.94 -5.79 8.19
CA ILE A 230 23.58 -6.87 9.10
C ILE A 230 22.08 -6.78 9.27
N GLN A 231 21.36 -7.81 8.87
CA GLN A 231 19.91 -7.90 8.97
C GLN A 231 19.53 -9.00 9.95
N GLN A 232 18.59 -8.72 10.84
CA GLN A 232 18.14 -9.67 11.84
C GLN A 232 16.73 -10.18 11.53
N TYR A 233 16.59 -11.50 11.54
CA TYR A 233 15.34 -12.21 11.27
C TYR A 233 15.09 -13.19 12.42
N GLY A 234 14.33 -12.76 13.42
CA GLY A 234 14.13 -13.54 14.64
C GLY A 234 15.48 -13.85 15.30
N THR A 235 15.85 -15.13 15.34
CA THR A 235 17.09 -15.64 15.95
C THR A 235 18.25 -15.80 14.96
N LEU A 236 18.06 -15.42 13.69
CA LEU A 236 19.07 -15.49 12.63
C LEU A 236 19.54 -14.09 12.22
N LEU A 237 20.77 -14.04 11.72
CA LEU A 237 21.44 -12.85 11.24
C LEU A 237 21.94 -13.13 9.81
N ILE A 238 21.60 -12.25 8.87
CA ILE A 238 22.19 -12.23 7.54
C ILE A 238 23.26 -11.13 7.53
N VAL A 239 24.51 -11.51 7.27
CA VAL A 239 25.67 -10.62 7.39
C VAL A 239 26.33 -10.48 6.03
N ASN A 240 26.35 -9.26 5.49
CA ASN A 240 26.94 -8.94 4.20
C ASN A 240 28.26 -8.17 4.39
N ASN A 241 29.37 -8.69 3.88
CA ASN A 241 30.69 -8.05 3.97
C ASN A 241 30.97 -7.02 2.83
N GLY A 242 30.06 -6.90 1.88
CA GLY A 242 30.12 -6.07 0.68
C GLY A 242 30.29 -6.87 -0.62
N ILE A 243 30.64 -8.15 -0.53
CA ILE A 243 30.86 -9.06 -1.68
C ILE A 243 30.11 -10.38 -1.47
N GLU A 244 30.13 -10.89 -0.25
CA GLU A 244 29.58 -12.17 0.14
C GLU A 244 28.66 -12.00 1.35
N GLU A 245 27.69 -12.91 1.45
CA GLU A 245 26.76 -13.00 2.56
C GLU A 245 26.89 -14.34 3.26
N THR A 246 26.51 -14.35 4.54
CA THR A 246 26.44 -15.54 5.39
C THR A 246 25.21 -15.45 6.27
N VAL A 247 24.70 -16.60 6.68
CA VAL A 247 23.64 -16.69 7.70
C VAL A 247 24.26 -17.23 8.98
N MET A 248 24.05 -16.53 10.08
CA MET A 248 24.50 -16.92 11.42
C MET A 248 23.32 -16.97 12.38
N ASP A 249 23.49 -17.68 13.50
CA ASP A 249 22.58 -17.56 14.64
C ASP A 249 22.96 -16.38 15.55
N THR A 250 22.11 -16.08 16.54
CA THR A 250 22.36 -15.06 17.57
C THR A 250 23.56 -15.36 18.48
N LYS A 251 24.12 -16.57 18.45
CA LYS A 251 25.37 -16.91 19.14
C LYS A 251 26.59 -16.75 18.23
N LEU A 252 26.39 -16.23 17.01
CA LEU A 252 27.39 -16.08 15.95
C LEU A 252 27.96 -17.41 15.43
N ASN A 253 27.22 -18.52 15.58
CA ASN A 253 27.56 -19.74 14.87
C ASN A 253 27.13 -19.59 13.41
N THR A 254 28.04 -19.91 12.49
CA THR A 254 27.74 -19.94 11.07
C THR A 254 26.75 -21.06 10.75
N ILE A 255 25.58 -20.70 10.23
CA ILE A 255 24.55 -21.61 9.75
C ILE A 255 24.77 -21.89 8.25
N ILE A 256 24.95 -20.83 7.46
CA ILE A 256 25.35 -20.92 6.05
C ILE A 256 26.65 -20.14 5.87
N PRO A 257 27.76 -20.76 5.42
CA PRO A 257 29.04 -20.07 5.19
C PRO A 257 28.94 -18.91 4.21
N TYR A 258 29.96 -18.04 4.23
CA TYR A 258 30.08 -16.96 3.26
C TYR A 258 30.05 -17.49 1.83
N ALA A 259 29.18 -16.92 1.02
CA ALA A 259 29.12 -17.18 -0.41
C ALA A 259 28.72 -15.89 -1.15
N LYS A 260 29.06 -15.82 -2.45
CA LYS A 260 28.56 -14.78 -3.35
C LYS A 260 27.11 -15.09 -3.72
N ALA A 261 26.24 -14.87 -2.76
CA ALA A 261 24.80 -15.06 -2.86
C ALA A 261 24.09 -13.96 -2.07
N SER A 262 22.82 -13.75 -2.40
CA SER A 262 21.90 -12.92 -1.62
C SER A 262 20.97 -13.83 -0.84
N TYR A 263 20.88 -13.68 0.48
CA TYR A 263 20.01 -14.47 1.34
C TYR A 263 18.83 -13.67 1.84
N TRP A 264 17.67 -14.33 1.97
CA TRP A 264 16.53 -13.79 2.69
C TRP A 264 15.74 -14.92 3.34
N ILE A 265 14.97 -14.59 4.37
CA ILE A 265 14.21 -15.55 5.13
C ILE A 265 12.73 -15.24 4.96
N TYR A 266 11.97 -16.24 4.52
CA TYR A 266 10.53 -16.13 4.37
C TYR A 266 9.88 -17.46 4.76
N ASP A 267 8.82 -17.36 5.57
CA ASP A 267 8.01 -18.52 6.01
C ASP A 267 8.85 -19.68 6.58
N GLY A 268 9.88 -19.37 7.37
CA GLY A 268 10.75 -20.37 8.00
C GLY A 268 11.71 -21.08 7.05
N ILE A 269 11.90 -20.58 5.82
CA ILE A 269 12.86 -21.09 4.84
C ILE A 269 13.90 -20.00 4.56
N ILE A 270 15.17 -20.41 4.48
CA ILE A 270 16.25 -19.55 3.99
C ILE A 270 16.33 -19.73 2.48
N PHE A 271 16.14 -18.66 1.73
CA PHE A 271 16.36 -18.63 0.30
C PHE A 271 17.72 -18.04 -0.01
N SER A 272 18.35 -18.49 -1.09
CA SER A 272 19.54 -17.85 -1.63
C SER A 272 19.45 -17.68 -3.14
N THR A 273 19.76 -16.49 -3.65
CA THR A 273 20.06 -16.28 -5.08
C THR A 273 21.57 -16.29 -5.29
N MET A 274 22.04 -17.15 -6.17
CA MET A 274 23.44 -17.27 -6.57
C MET A 274 23.80 -16.26 -7.68
N GLN A 275 25.10 -16.08 -7.96
CA GLN A 275 25.55 -15.14 -9.01
C GLN A 275 25.05 -15.46 -10.42
N ASP A 276 24.65 -16.70 -10.68
CA ASP A 276 24.11 -17.17 -11.96
C ASP A 276 22.57 -17.14 -11.99
N HIS A 277 21.95 -16.44 -11.04
CA HIS A 277 20.50 -16.29 -10.86
C HIS A 277 19.76 -17.58 -10.52
N THR A 278 20.49 -18.66 -10.23
CA THR A 278 19.90 -19.87 -9.67
C THR A 278 19.52 -19.64 -8.21
N MET A 279 18.43 -20.27 -7.79
CA MET A 279 17.95 -20.16 -6.42
C MET A 279 18.08 -21.48 -5.68
N ARG A 280 18.30 -21.39 -4.37
CA ARG A 280 18.35 -22.54 -3.47
C ARG A 280 17.50 -22.28 -2.23
N GLN A 281 17.05 -23.37 -1.61
CA GLN A 281 16.34 -23.34 -0.34
C GLN A 281 17.11 -24.13 0.71
N TYR A 282 17.12 -23.60 1.92
CA TYR A 282 17.67 -24.26 3.10
C TYR A 282 16.67 -24.18 4.24
N ASP A 283 16.72 -25.16 5.14
CA ASP A 283 16.04 -25.04 6.42
C ASP A 283 16.75 -24.00 7.32
N LEU A 284 16.16 -23.68 8.47
CA LEU A 284 16.73 -22.71 9.42
C LEU A 284 18.03 -23.22 10.10
N GLN A 285 18.40 -24.48 9.89
CA GLN A 285 19.65 -25.08 10.35
C GLN A 285 20.73 -25.06 9.26
N GLY A 286 20.42 -24.54 8.07
CA GLY A 286 21.35 -24.43 6.94
C GLY A 286 21.46 -25.70 6.11
N ASN A 287 20.61 -26.71 6.33
CA ASN A 287 20.57 -27.89 5.49
C ASN A 287 19.87 -27.57 4.18
N LEU A 288 20.48 -27.96 3.07
CA LEU A 288 19.93 -27.79 1.74
C LEU A 288 18.63 -28.59 1.58
N ILE A 289 17.55 -27.91 1.20
CA ILE A 289 16.25 -28.50 0.86
C ILE A 289 16.16 -28.71 -0.65
N ASP A 290 16.54 -27.68 -1.42
CA ASP A 290 16.47 -27.65 -2.89
C ASP A 290 17.68 -26.89 -3.43
N ASP A 291 18.45 -27.51 -4.34
CA ASP A 291 19.61 -26.90 -5.00
C ASP A 291 19.27 -26.16 -6.31
N PHE A 292 18.03 -26.27 -6.79
CA PHE A 292 17.53 -25.56 -7.97
C PHE A 292 16.04 -25.20 -7.81
N TYR A 293 15.78 -24.24 -6.94
CA TYR A 293 14.42 -23.77 -6.69
C TYR A 293 13.90 -22.90 -7.84
N ILE A 294 12.66 -23.17 -8.27
CA ILE A 294 11.94 -22.40 -9.29
C ILE A 294 10.77 -21.70 -8.62
N SER A 295 10.71 -20.37 -8.76
CA SER A 295 9.64 -19.56 -8.16
C SER A 295 8.35 -19.59 -8.97
N HIS A 296 8.46 -19.67 -10.30
CA HIS A 296 7.30 -19.67 -11.19
C HIS A 296 7.56 -20.45 -12.48
N VAL A 297 6.53 -21.11 -13.00
CA VAL A 297 6.55 -21.75 -14.32
C VAL A 297 5.32 -21.32 -15.09
N GLU A 298 5.53 -20.88 -16.32
CA GLU A 298 4.48 -20.43 -17.21
C GLU A 298 4.57 -21.13 -18.58
N LYS A 299 3.39 -21.34 -19.18
CA LYS A 299 3.30 -21.76 -20.57
C LYS A 299 3.42 -20.53 -21.45
N ILE A 300 4.30 -20.59 -22.44
CA ILE A 300 4.48 -19.49 -23.39
C ILE A 300 3.59 -19.73 -24.61
N THR A 301 2.96 -18.68 -25.12
CA THR A 301 2.15 -18.72 -26.33
C THR A 301 2.77 -17.91 -27.45
N TYR A 302 2.42 -18.24 -28.69
CA TYR A 302 2.83 -17.49 -29.87
C TYR A 302 1.63 -17.26 -30.82
N PRO A 303 1.61 -16.14 -31.56
CA PRO A 303 0.58 -15.87 -32.54
C PRO A 303 0.71 -16.81 -33.73
N THR A 304 -0.41 -17.41 -34.14
CA THR A 304 -0.51 -18.19 -35.38
C THR A 304 -0.91 -17.29 -36.55
N ASN A 305 -0.87 -17.84 -37.77
CA ASN A 305 -1.38 -17.17 -38.96
C ASN A 305 -2.91 -17.26 -39.09
N GLU A 306 -3.58 -17.95 -38.16
CA GLU A 306 -5.04 -18.08 -38.16
C GLU A 306 -5.66 -16.88 -37.44
N LEU A 307 -6.57 -16.20 -38.12
CA LEU A 307 -7.26 -15.03 -37.62
C LEU A 307 -8.60 -15.43 -36.99
N ARG A 308 -8.92 -14.82 -35.85
CA ARG A 308 -10.22 -14.93 -35.20
C ARG A 308 -10.85 -13.54 -35.06
N TYR A 309 -12.11 -13.44 -35.48
CA TYR A 309 -12.94 -12.28 -35.22
C TYR A 309 -13.64 -12.47 -33.87
N GLY A 310 -13.49 -11.48 -32.99
CA GLY A 310 -14.22 -11.44 -31.72
C GLY A 310 -15.70 -11.13 -31.98
N THR A 311 -16.54 -11.41 -30.99
CA THR A 311 -17.97 -11.08 -31.04
C THR A 311 -18.32 -10.28 -29.80
N THR A 312 -18.65 -9.00 -30.00
CA THR A 312 -19.14 -8.13 -28.94
C THR A 312 -20.63 -8.38 -28.73
N LYS A 313 -21.00 -8.82 -27.52
CA LYS A 313 -22.39 -9.02 -27.11
C LYS A 313 -22.89 -7.80 -26.36
N ASN A 314 -23.98 -7.20 -26.83
CA ASN A 314 -24.69 -6.14 -26.13
C ASN A 314 -25.83 -6.74 -25.31
N TYR A 315 -26.07 -6.22 -24.12
CA TYR A 315 -27.09 -6.73 -23.17
C TYR A 315 -28.11 -5.63 -22.82
N ASP A 316 -29.36 -6.00 -22.57
CA ASP A 316 -30.37 -5.10 -21.99
C ASP A 316 -30.20 -4.94 -20.46
N ASP A 317 -30.98 -4.04 -19.87
CA ASP A 317 -30.97 -3.73 -18.42
C ASP A 317 -31.32 -4.94 -17.53
N ASN A 318 -31.83 -6.03 -18.11
CA ASN A 318 -32.15 -7.28 -17.42
C ASN A 318 -31.08 -8.38 -17.67
N GLY A 319 -29.97 -8.04 -18.35
CA GLY A 319 -28.85 -8.95 -18.65
C GLY A 319 -29.10 -9.90 -19.83
N LYS A 320 -30.10 -9.64 -20.67
CA LYS A 320 -30.40 -10.47 -21.86
C LYS A 320 -29.70 -9.90 -23.09
N ILE A 321 -29.07 -10.78 -23.88
CA ILE A 321 -28.35 -10.39 -25.11
C ILE A 321 -29.35 -9.77 -26.11
N ILE A 322 -29.10 -8.52 -26.51
CA ILE A 322 -29.89 -7.75 -27.47
C ILE A 322 -29.28 -7.77 -28.88
N SER A 323 -27.96 -7.84 -29.00
CA SER A 323 -27.28 -8.01 -30.28
C SER A 323 -25.89 -8.59 -30.09
N GLU A 324 -25.40 -9.30 -31.11
CA GLU A 324 -24.03 -9.80 -31.21
C GLU A 324 -23.44 -9.25 -32.51
N THR A 325 -22.39 -8.44 -32.41
CA THR A 325 -21.69 -7.84 -33.55
C THR A 325 -20.29 -8.40 -33.63
N GLU A 326 -19.89 -8.86 -34.81
CA GLU A 326 -18.54 -9.32 -35.09
C GLU A 326 -17.59 -8.12 -35.12
N ASP A 327 -16.45 -8.24 -34.44
CA ASP A 327 -15.48 -7.14 -34.30
C ASP A 327 -14.76 -6.91 -35.64
N ASN A 328 -14.51 -5.64 -35.99
CA ASN A 328 -13.91 -5.29 -37.29
C ASN A 328 -12.41 -5.59 -37.39
N GLU A 329 -11.72 -5.76 -36.26
CA GLU A 329 -10.28 -6.01 -36.22
C GLU A 329 -10.02 -7.48 -35.81
N PRO A 330 -9.48 -8.32 -36.72
CA PRO A 330 -9.15 -9.69 -36.39
C PRO A 330 -7.95 -9.76 -35.46
N THR A 331 -7.95 -10.74 -34.56
CA THR A 331 -6.80 -11.06 -33.69
C THR A 331 -6.20 -12.41 -34.09
N ASN A 332 -4.88 -12.55 -33.99
CA ASN A 332 -4.23 -13.83 -34.25
C ASN A 332 -4.59 -14.82 -33.14
N MET A 333 -5.04 -16.01 -33.52
CA MET A 333 -5.18 -17.11 -32.59
C MET A 333 -3.82 -17.46 -31.98
N GLN A 334 -3.81 -17.69 -30.67
CA GLN A 334 -2.61 -18.05 -29.92
C GLN A 334 -2.48 -19.57 -29.87
N ALA A 335 -1.29 -20.09 -30.15
CA ALA A 335 -0.93 -21.48 -29.91
C ALA A 335 0.06 -21.58 -28.75
N ILE A 336 0.05 -22.73 -28.07
CA ILE A 336 0.97 -23.00 -26.96
C ILE A 336 2.28 -23.53 -27.54
N ALA A 337 3.40 -22.94 -27.14
CA ALA A 337 4.73 -23.43 -27.52
C ALA A 337 5.07 -24.75 -26.81
N ARG A 338 6.02 -25.51 -27.35
CA ARG A 338 6.41 -26.80 -26.79
C ARG A 338 7.07 -26.65 -25.41
N CYS A 339 7.98 -25.69 -25.25
CA CYS A 339 8.69 -25.46 -24.00
C CYS A 339 7.93 -24.48 -23.12
N MET A 340 8.17 -24.59 -21.81
CA MET A 340 7.71 -23.66 -20.80
C MET A 340 8.83 -22.67 -20.47
N CYS A 341 8.44 -21.50 -19.96
CA CYS A 341 9.35 -20.55 -19.34
C CYS A 341 9.29 -20.79 -17.83
N TYR A 342 10.44 -20.84 -17.18
CA TYR A 342 10.52 -20.82 -15.72
C TYR A 342 11.26 -19.57 -15.26
N GLN A 343 10.89 -19.09 -14.08
CA GLN A 343 11.56 -18.01 -13.37
C GLN A 343 12.25 -18.59 -12.14
N ALA A 344 13.55 -18.32 -12.01
CA ALA A 344 14.28 -18.58 -10.76
C ALA A 344 14.17 -17.32 -9.89
N GLU A 345 15.06 -16.35 -10.08
CA GLU A 345 14.98 -15.02 -9.50
C GLU A 345 14.00 -14.11 -10.27
N GLN A 346 13.38 -13.15 -9.59
CA GLN A 346 12.52 -12.15 -10.23
C GLN A 346 13.26 -11.44 -11.38
N GLY A 347 12.72 -11.57 -12.59
CA GLY A 347 13.31 -10.99 -13.81
C GLY A 347 14.37 -11.86 -14.50
N TRP A 348 14.59 -13.09 -14.03
CA TRP A 348 15.55 -14.04 -14.62
C TRP A 348 14.88 -15.37 -14.99
N TYR A 349 14.89 -15.66 -16.28
CA TYR A 349 14.10 -16.71 -16.89
C TYR A 349 14.95 -17.72 -17.66
N GLY A 350 14.48 -18.97 -17.71
CA GLY A 350 15.04 -20.04 -18.51
C GLY A 350 13.97 -20.88 -19.22
N LEU A 351 14.39 -21.67 -20.20
CA LEU A 351 13.55 -22.63 -20.89
C LEU A 351 13.53 -23.96 -20.14
N MET A 352 12.35 -24.56 -20.07
CA MET A 352 12.11 -25.87 -19.47
C MET A 352 11.24 -26.71 -20.41
N SER A 353 11.52 -28.01 -20.46
CA SER A 353 10.71 -28.96 -21.23
C SER A 353 9.35 -29.23 -20.56
N PRO A 354 8.34 -29.73 -21.29
CA PRO A 354 7.04 -30.10 -20.71
C PRO A 354 7.09 -31.05 -19.51
N ASP A 355 8.10 -31.91 -19.45
CA ASP A 355 8.33 -32.88 -18.37
C ASP A 355 9.17 -32.31 -17.21
N GLY A 356 9.53 -31.03 -17.25
CA GLY A 356 10.19 -30.33 -16.15
C GLY A 356 11.71 -30.34 -16.20
N GLN A 357 12.34 -30.75 -17.31
CA GLN A 357 13.80 -30.71 -17.45
C GLN A 357 14.25 -29.30 -17.82
N ILE A 358 15.32 -28.83 -17.17
CA ILE A 358 15.93 -27.54 -17.47
C ILE A 358 16.68 -27.61 -18.79
N ILE A 359 16.28 -26.76 -19.75
CA ILE A 359 16.90 -26.67 -21.07
C ILE A 359 17.97 -25.59 -21.07
N THR A 360 17.69 -24.45 -20.45
CA THR A 360 18.66 -23.34 -20.31
C THR A 360 18.73 -22.86 -18.86
N PRO A 361 19.86 -22.30 -18.42
CA PRO A 361 19.93 -21.58 -17.15
C PRO A 361 19.02 -20.34 -17.14
N PRO A 362 18.73 -19.75 -15.96
CA PRO A 362 17.93 -18.54 -15.82
C PRO A 362 18.73 -17.30 -16.21
N SER A 363 19.12 -17.19 -17.48
CA SER A 363 20.04 -16.16 -17.99
C SER A 363 19.37 -15.09 -18.84
N TYR A 364 18.04 -15.16 -18.99
CA TYR A 364 17.30 -14.27 -19.88
C TYR A 364 16.39 -13.34 -19.09
N SER A 365 16.24 -12.10 -19.56
CA SER A 365 15.29 -11.13 -19.01
C SER A 365 13.87 -11.34 -19.54
N THR A 366 13.76 -11.94 -20.72
CA THR A 366 12.48 -12.23 -21.38
C THR A 366 12.66 -13.43 -22.31
N ILE A 367 11.64 -14.30 -22.36
CA ILE A 367 11.57 -15.41 -23.30
C ILE A 367 10.21 -15.37 -23.99
N THR A 368 10.23 -15.10 -25.30
CA THR A 368 9.02 -15.02 -26.11
C THR A 368 9.00 -16.17 -27.12
N ALA A 369 7.91 -16.93 -27.18
CA ALA A 369 7.75 -17.92 -28.23
C ALA A 369 7.40 -17.22 -29.55
N VAL A 370 8.15 -17.53 -30.60
CA VAL A 370 7.89 -17.06 -31.98
C VAL A 370 7.38 -18.18 -32.90
N GLY A 371 7.36 -19.40 -32.38
CA GLY A 371 6.80 -20.58 -33.04
C GLY A 371 6.64 -21.74 -32.06
N ALA A 372 6.20 -22.89 -32.56
CA ALA A 372 5.97 -24.09 -31.74
C ALA A 372 7.23 -24.58 -31.00
N ASP A 373 8.40 -24.37 -31.59
CA ASP A 373 9.68 -24.84 -31.05
C ASP A 373 10.83 -23.83 -31.26
N LEU A 374 10.48 -22.53 -31.28
CA LEU A 374 11.40 -21.43 -31.54
C LEU A 374 11.12 -20.27 -30.56
N TYR A 375 12.15 -19.82 -29.86
CA TYR A 375 12.04 -18.89 -28.73
C TYR A 375 13.06 -17.75 -28.91
N LEU A 376 12.58 -16.52 -28.84
CA LEU A 376 13.40 -15.33 -28.72
C LEU A 376 13.73 -15.10 -27.25
N CYS A 377 15.00 -15.27 -26.90
CA CYS A 377 15.52 -15.14 -25.55
C CYS A 377 16.38 -13.89 -25.46
N GLU A 378 15.93 -12.88 -24.73
CA GLU A 378 16.62 -11.61 -24.58
C GLU A 378 17.39 -11.55 -23.27
N SER A 379 18.52 -10.85 -23.27
CA SER A 379 19.29 -10.56 -22.05
C SER A 379 19.28 -9.05 -21.81
N GLN A 380 19.51 -8.62 -20.58
CA GLN A 380 19.38 -7.20 -20.20
C GLN A 380 20.23 -6.22 -21.04
N ASN A 381 21.31 -6.70 -21.68
CA ASN A 381 22.30 -5.85 -22.35
C ASN A 381 22.64 -6.26 -23.80
N ASP A 382 21.96 -7.24 -24.39
CA ASP A 382 22.32 -7.78 -25.72
C ASP A 382 21.09 -8.00 -26.62
N TYR A 383 21.34 -8.12 -27.92
CA TYR A 383 20.34 -8.54 -28.90
C TYR A 383 19.85 -9.95 -28.56
N GLY A 384 18.54 -10.17 -28.61
CA GLY A 384 17.95 -11.47 -28.32
C GLY A 384 18.49 -12.58 -29.22
N VAL A 385 18.67 -13.77 -28.63
CA VAL A 385 19.09 -14.98 -29.35
C VAL A 385 17.87 -15.84 -29.65
N LEU A 386 17.82 -16.41 -30.85
CA LEU A 386 16.81 -17.41 -31.19
C LEU A 386 17.31 -18.79 -30.78
N LEU A 387 16.53 -19.48 -29.95
CA LEU A 387 16.80 -20.85 -29.50
C LEU A 387 15.70 -21.79 -29.99
N ASN A 388 16.08 -23.03 -30.30
CA ASN A 388 15.11 -24.11 -30.46
C ASN A 388 14.70 -24.72 -29.11
N GLY A 389 13.76 -25.67 -29.08
CA GLY A 389 13.34 -26.36 -27.86
C GLY A 389 14.37 -27.31 -27.22
N LYS A 390 15.61 -27.31 -27.72
CA LYS A 390 16.77 -27.96 -27.08
C LYS A 390 17.77 -26.94 -26.51
N GLY A 391 17.46 -25.64 -26.59
CA GLY A 391 18.35 -24.57 -26.15
C GLY A 391 19.49 -24.27 -27.13
N GLU A 392 19.44 -24.82 -28.35
CA GLU A 392 20.47 -24.61 -29.36
C GLU A 392 20.15 -23.35 -30.19
N ARG A 393 21.17 -22.55 -30.50
CA ARG A 393 21.00 -21.34 -31.31
C ARG A 393 20.57 -21.67 -32.73
N VAL A 394 19.50 -21.01 -33.19
CA VAL A 394 18.99 -21.09 -34.56
C VAL A 394 19.55 -19.90 -35.35
N LYS A 395 20.14 -20.18 -36.52
CA LYS A 395 20.77 -19.18 -37.39
C LYS A 395 19.78 -18.47 -38.30
#